data_AF-A0A402BN30-F1
#
_entry.id   AF-A0A402BN30-F1
#
_cell.length_a   1.000
_cell.length_b   1.000
_cell.length_c   1.000
_cell.angle_alpha   90.00
_cell.angle_beta   90.00
_cell.angle_gamma   90.00
#
_symmetry.space_group_name_H-M   'P 1'
#
loop_
_entity.id
_entity.type
_entity.pdbx_description
1 polymer ?
#
loop_
_entity_poly.entity_id
_entity_poly.type
_entity_poly.pdbx_seq_one_letter_code
_entity_poly.pdbx_strand_id
1 'polypeptide(L)'
;MHRGYYIEVIKWLRVFSKKNPLDLTRKEALDIRRLSRTNDKVSIEIVLDELINMGILAQRIDHQFEVLFLTALGKEWVVALANSGELLTNQKKHIANYFLAQLLKKNHILDFFQLFQFDINGNFFIKKIILNDQEAKTARELVDFEILSSCNESYVLDKNLLDKVLNVINASGISEEKLCEKLEKLRKIGLDGEQWVVQFEKHRLEDKYPGCESRVERVSEKNVALGYDVHSIAPSLEERFIEVKTCSTNKITFYLSNNEIKKSEKYGNSYWLYILVGKQESKDPKDFYRIQNPARFLKEKNVTLQPVLFEVTFDDGMLK
;
A
#
# COMPACT_ATOMS: atom_id res chain seq x y z
N MET A 1 17.95 -5.73 -9.42
CA MET A 1 18.01 -6.53 -10.67
C MET A 1 17.75 -5.65 -11.92
N HIS A 2 17.05 -4.53 -11.72
CA HIS A 2 16.57 -3.58 -12.75
C HIS A 2 17.58 -3.07 -13.79
N ARG A 3 18.70 -2.46 -13.39
CA ARG A 3 19.65 -1.88 -14.36
C ARG A 3 20.20 -2.95 -15.30
N GLY A 4 20.54 -4.12 -14.75
CA GLY A 4 21.02 -5.26 -15.53
C GLY A 4 19.98 -5.77 -16.52
N TYR A 5 18.70 -5.83 -16.13
CA TYR A 5 17.63 -6.34 -16.98
C TYR A 5 17.40 -5.49 -18.24
N TYR A 6 17.17 -4.17 -18.10
CA TYR A 6 16.98 -3.31 -19.27
C TYR A 6 18.21 -3.21 -20.14
N ILE A 7 19.40 -3.21 -19.53
CA ILE A 7 20.66 -3.32 -20.26
C ILE A 7 20.69 -4.62 -21.07
N GLU A 8 20.21 -5.72 -20.51
CA GLU A 8 20.17 -7.02 -21.18
C GLU A 8 19.18 -7.03 -22.36
N VAL A 9 18.00 -6.46 -22.18
CA VAL A 9 17.03 -6.25 -23.27
C VAL A 9 17.64 -5.42 -24.40
N ILE A 10 18.31 -4.31 -24.08
CA ILE A 10 18.99 -3.46 -25.07
C ILE A 10 20.06 -4.25 -25.85
N LYS A 11 20.85 -5.08 -25.17
CA LYS A 11 21.87 -5.91 -25.82
C LYS A 11 21.23 -6.93 -26.76
N TRP A 12 20.15 -7.58 -26.35
CA TRP A 12 19.42 -8.49 -27.21
C TRP A 12 18.85 -7.78 -28.45
N LEU A 13 18.21 -6.63 -28.29
CA LEU A 13 17.74 -5.83 -29.42
C LEU A 13 18.89 -5.46 -30.37
N ARG A 14 20.09 -5.17 -29.83
CA ARG A 14 21.28 -4.88 -30.65
C ARG A 14 21.76 -6.10 -31.45
N VAL A 15 21.68 -7.32 -30.90
CA VAL A 15 21.99 -8.57 -31.63
C VAL A 15 21.15 -8.66 -32.90
N PHE A 16 19.85 -8.43 -32.77
CA PHE A 16 18.92 -8.50 -33.91
C PHE A 16 18.93 -7.24 -34.79
N SER A 17 19.47 -6.10 -34.32
CA SER A 17 19.60 -4.87 -35.12
C SER A 17 20.73 -4.91 -36.16
N LYS A 18 21.85 -5.56 -35.85
CA LYS A 18 23.08 -5.51 -36.67
C LYS A 18 23.03 -6.39 -37.91
N LYS A 19 22.08 -7.32 -37.98
CA LYS A 19 21.93 -8.32 -39.04
C LYS A 19 20.51 -8.36 -39.61
N ASN A 20 19.98 -7.20 -40.00
CA ASN A 20 18.74 -7.21 -40.76
C ASN A 20 19.05 -7.55 -42.24
N PRO A 21 18.45 -8.58 -42.87
CA PRO A 21 17.42 -9.49 -42.36
C PRO A 21 17.87 -10.95 -42.42
N LEU A 22 18.48 -11.48 -41.35
CA LEU A 22 18.57 -12.93 -41.16
C LEU A 22 18.17 -13.25 -39.73
N ASP A 23 16.92 -13.68 -39.59
CA ASP A 23 16.56 -14.93 -38.91
C ASP A 23 17.78 -15.66 -38.30
N LEU A 24 17.89 -15.63 -36.97
CA LEU A 24 18.98 -16.27 -36.25
C LEU A 24 18.48 -17.56 -35.61
N THR A 25 19.22 -18.65 -35.72
CA THR A 25 18.95 -19.78 -34.84
C THR A 25 19.16 -19.38 -33.38
N ARG A 26 18.43 -19.99 -32.45
CA ARG A 26 18.60 -19.74 -31.00
C ARG A 26 20.07 -19.87 -30.57
N LYS A 27 20.79 -20.86 -31.11
CA LYS A 27 22.21 -21.09 -30.85
C LYS A 27 23.06 -19.90 -31.33
N GLU A 28 22.89 -19.45 -32.57
CA GLU A 28 23.64 -18.30 -33.10
C GLU A 28 23.37 -17.02 -32.32
N ALA A 29 22.10 -16.77 -31.96
CA ALA A 29 21.71 -15.61 -31.16
C ALA A 29 22.43 -15.60 -29.80
N LEU A 30 22.46 -16.74 -29.11
CA LEU A 30 23.17 -16.92 -27.84
C LEU A 30 24.68 -16.77 -27.99
N ASP A 31 25.27 -17.37 -29.02
CA ASP A 31 26.71 -17.28 -29.29
C ASP A 31 27.13 -15.83 -29.54
N ILE A 32 26.40 -15.08 -30.38
CA ILE A 32 26.64 -13.65 -30.61
C ILE A 32 26.50 -12.86 -29.30
N ARG A 33 25.46 -13.13 -28.52
CA ARG A 33 25.24 -12.43 -27.25
C ARG A 33 26.40 -12.67 -26.29
N ARG A 34 26.89 -13.90 -26.14
CA ARG A 34 28.00 -14.29 -25.24
C ARG A 34 29.33 -13.62 -25.58
N LEU A 35 29.56 -13.22 -26.84
CA LEU A 35 30.77 -12.47 -27.23
C LEU A 35 30.83 -11.09 -26.58
N SER A 36 29.69 -10.48 -26.26
CA SER A 36 29.61 -9.21 -25.52
C SER A 36 29.55 -9.46 -23.99
N ARG A 37 30.70 -9.79 -23.38
CA ARG A 37 30.79 -10.06 -21.94
C ARG A 37 30.26 -8.91 -21.09
N THR A 38 29.52 -9.24 -20.03
CA THR A 38 29.17 -8.30 -18.95
C THR A 38 29.11 -8.97 -17.59
N ASN A 39 29.38 -8.19 -16.54
CA ASN A 39 29.44 -8.59 -15.13
C ASN A 39 28.04 -8.80 -14.48
N ASP A 40 26.98 -8.91 -15.30
CA ASP A 40 25.60 -8.90 -14.83
C ASP A 40 25.14 -10.31 -14.45
N LYS A 41 24.50 -10.45 -13.28
CA LYS A 41 23.91 -11.72 -12.78
C LYS A 41 22.61 -12.15 -13.52
N VAL A 42 22.27 -11.52 -14.64
CA VAL A 42 21.01 -11.78 -15.36
C VAL A 42 21.25 -12.87 -16.41
N SER A 43 20.45 -13.95 -16.37
CA SER A 43 20.55 -15.03 -17.37
C SER A 43 20.10 -14.51 -18.74
N ILE A 44 20.98 -14.61 -19.72
CA ILE A 44 20.71 -14.15 -21.09
C ILE A 44 19.61 -15.00 -21.75
N GLU A 45 19.54 -16.29 -21.40
CA GLU A 45 18.53 -17.23 -21.89
C GLU A 45 17.13 -16.84 -21.39
N ILE A 46 16.99 -16.50 -20.10
CA ILE A 46 15.72 -16.07 -19.52
C ILE A 46 15.20 -14.81 -20.22
N VAL A 47 16.07 -13.81 -20.42
CA VAL A 47 15.66 -12.57 -21.10
C VAL A 47 15.27 -12.83 -22.55
N LEU A 48 15.96 -13.74 -23.25
CA LEU A 48 15.59 -14.11 -24.61
C LEU A 48 14.18 -14.69 -24.67
N ASP A 49 13.86 -15.62 -23.77
CA ASP A 49 12.52 -16.23 -23.70
C ASP A 49 11.45 -15.20 -23.34
N GLU A 50 11.76 -14.26 -22.45
CA GLU A 50 10.85 -13.17 -22.12
C GLU A 50 10.60 -12.23 -23.31
N LEU A 51 11.61 -11.93 -24.14
CA LEU A 51 11.42 -11.15 -25.37
C LEU A 51 10.49 -11.86 -26.37
N ILE A 52 10.55 -13.18 -26.44
CA ILE A 52 9.62 -13.99 -27.25
C ILE A 52 8.21 -13.90 -26.64
N ASN A 53 8.08 -14.13 -25.34
CA ASN A 53 6.79 -14.10 -24.64
C ASN A 53 6.13 -12.70 -24.64
N MET A 54 6.94 -11.63 -24.71
CA MET A 54 6.48 -10.25 -24.86
C MET A 54 6.09 -9.88 -26.29
N GLY A 55 6.27 -10.79 -27.27
CA GLY A 55 5.98 -10.55 -28.68
C GLY A 55 6.96 -9.61 -29.37
N ILE A 56 8.15 -9.41 -28.80
CA ILE A 56 9.23 -8.59 -29.40
C ILE A 56 9.99 -9.45 -30.42
N LEU A 57 10.24 -10.69 -30.04
CA LEU A 57 10.75 -11.73 -30.93
C LEU A 57 9.63 -12.74 -31.23
N ALA A 58 9.70 -13.36 -32.38
CA ALA A 58 8.93 -14.54 -32.72
C ALA A 58 9.88 -15.68 -33.08
N GLN A 59 9.38 -16.90 -32.92
CA GLN A 59 10.09 -18.11 -33.28
C GLN A 59 9.30 -18.85 -34.35
N ARG A 60 10.01 -19.46 -35.30
CA ARG A 60 9.46 -20.45 -36.22
C ARG A 60 10.39 -21.64 -36.31
N ILE A 61 9.83 -22.79 -36.65
CA ILE A 61 10.62 -23.99 -36.94
C ILE A 61 10.93 -23.96 -38.43
N ASP A 62 12.22 -23.88 -38.75
CA ASP A 62 12.72 -24.03 -40.11
C ASP A 62 13.53 -25.32 -40.20
N HIS A 63 12.97 -26.32 -40.87
CA HIS A 63 13.42 -27.71 -40.83
C HIS A 63 13.54 -28.27 -39.40
N GLN A 64 14.76 -28.34 -38.85
CA GLN A 64 15.07 -28.85 -37.51
C GLN A 64 15.53 -27.75 -36.54
N PHE A 65 15.59 -26.49 -36.99
CA PHE A 65 16.15 -25.40 -36.21
C PHE A 65 15.06 -24.42 -35.78
N GLU A 66 15.13 -24.00 -34.51
CA GLU A 66 14.37 -22.88 -33.97
C GLU A 66 15.02 -21.58 -34.44
N VAL A 67 14.30 -20.85 -35.27
CA VAL A 67 14.74 -19.60 -35.88
C VAL A 67 13.97 -18.44 -35.25
N LEU A 68 14.71 -17.46 -34.74
CA LEU A 68 14.23 -16.27 -34.05
C LEU A 68 14.32 -15.04 -34.96
N PHE A 69 13.28 -14.22 -34.94
CA PHE A 69 13.21 -13.00 -35.74
C PHE A 69 12.42 -11.89 -35.05
N LEU A 70 12.69 -10.64 -35.43
CA LEU A 70 11.97 -9.48 -34.91
C LEU A 70 10.54 -9.42 -35.47
N THR A 71 9.58 -9.30 -34.56
CA THR A 71 8.19 -8.97 -34.93
C THR A 71 8.10 -7.52 -35.41
N ALA A 72 6.93 -7.08 -35.86
CA ALA A 72 6.68 -5.66 -36.17
C ALA A 72 7.02 -4.77 -34.96
N LEU A 73 6.56 -5.15 -33.76
CA LEU A 73 6.86 -4.47 -32.51
C LEU A 73 8.37 -4.49 -32.20
N GLY A 74 9.05 -5.63 -32.38
CA GLY A 74 10.50 -5.72 -32.18
C GLY A 74 11.28 -4.79 -33.11
N LYS A 75 10.87 -4.67 -34.37
CA LYS A 75 11.48 -3.74 -35.34
C LYS A 75 11.31 -2.28 -34.92
N GLU A 76 10.12 -1.90 -34.48
CA GLU A 76 9.86 -0.56 -33.91
C GLU A 76 10.78 -0.28 -32.72
N TRP A 77 11.00 -1.27 -31.86
CA TRP A 77 11.87 -1.11 -30.70
C TRP A 77 13.33 -0.90 -31.07
N VAL A 78 13.83 -1.64 -32.05
CA VAL A 78 15.19 -1.47 -32.58
C VAL A 78 15.37 -0.07 -33.17
N VAL A 79 14.40 0.43 -33.93
CA VAL A 79 14.46 1.79 -34.52
C VAL A 79 14.47 2.86 -33.42
N ALA A 80 13.57 2.75 -32.43
CA ALA A 80 13.53 3.68 -31.31
C ALA A 80 14.83 3.68 -30.49
N LEU A 81 15.41 2.49 -30.26
CA LEU A 81 16.68 2.32 -29.57
C LEU A 81 17.85 2.92 -30.34
N ALA A 82 17.86 2.80 -31.67
CA ALA A 82 18.90 3.41 -32.50
C ALA A 82 18.89 4.94 -32.40
N ASN A 83 17.72 5.56 -32.26
CA ASN A 83 17.56 7.01 -32.14
C ASN A 83 17.89 7.56 -30.75
N SER A 84 17.48 6.85 -29.69
CA SER A 84 17.57 7.35 -28.31
C SER A 84 18.75 6.78 -27.52
N GLY A 85 19.29 5.63 -27.92
CA GLY A 85 20.33 4.92 -27.18
C GLY A 85 19.84 4.14 -25.95
N GLU A 86 18.58 4.32 -25.54
CA GLU A 86 17.95 3.69 -24.38
C GLU A 86 16.53 3.19 -24.67
N LEU A 87 15.92 2.49 -23.71
CA LEU A 87 14.50 2.11 -23.83
C LEU A 87 13.61 3.29 -23.48
N LEU A 88 12.68 3.60 -24.39
CA LEU A 88 11.66 4.63 -24.20
C LEU A 88 10.64 4.23 -23.12
N THR A 89 9.93 5.22 -22.57
CA THR A 89 8.94 5.02 -21.50
C THR A 89 7.84 4.01 -21.87
N ASN A 90 7.34 4.03 -23.10
CA ASN A 90 6.34 3.07 -23.57
C ASN A 90 6.87 1.63 -23.63
N GLN A 91 8.14 1.43 -23.99
CA GLN A 91 8.79 0.13 -24.01
C GLN A 91 8.98 -0.42 -22.59
N LYS A 92 9.42 0.42 -21.66
CA LYS A 92 9.49 0.06 -20.22
C LYS A 92 8.11 -0.31 -19.67
N LYS A 93 7.07 0.45 -20.02
CA LYS A 93 5.68 0.13 -19.66
C LYS A 93 5.20 -1.20 -20.24
N HIS A 94 5.60 -1.57 -21.45
CA HIS A 94 5.30 -2.88 -22.04
C HIS A 94 5.93 -4.01 -21.22
N ILE A 95 7.19 -3.86 -20.84
CA ILE A 95 7.91 -4.81 -19.97
C ILE A 95 7.22 -4.92 -18.61
N ALA A 96 6.92 -3.79 -17.96
CA ALA A 96 6.21 -3.76 -16.68
C ALA A 96 4.86 -4.46 -16.76
N ASN A 97 4.11 -4.25 -17.85
CA ASN A 97 2.81 -4.88 -18.09
C ASN A 97 2.90 -6.41 -18.21
N TYR A 98 3.93 -6.91 -18.88
CA TYR A 98 4.19 -8.34 -19.00
C TYR A 98 4.50 -8.95 -17.63
N PHE A 99 5.47 -8.37 -16.89
CA PHE A 99 5.83 -8.88 -15.57
C PHE A 99 4.67 -8.81 -14.58
N LEU A 100 3.91 -7.71 -14.57
CA LEU A 100 2.74 -7.59 -13.72
C LEU A 100 1.72 -8.70 -14.00
N ALA A 101 1.45 -9.03 -15.27
CA ALA A 101 0.52 -10.11 -15.60
C ALA A 101 0.98 -11.48 -15.07
N GLN A 102 2.29 -11.75 -15.07
CA GLN A 102 2.85 -12.97 -14.53
C GLN A 102 2.86 -12.97 -13.00
N LEU A 103 3.09 -11.82 -12.38
CA LEU A 103 3.10 -11.65 -10.93
C LEU A 103 1.70 -11.79 -10.33
N LEU A 104 0.67 -11.22 -10.97
CA LEU A 104 -0.73 -11.30 -10.54
C LEU A 104 -1.30 -12.74 -10.56
N LYS A 105 -0.62 -13.70 -11.20
CA LYS A 105 -0.99 -15.13 -11.11
C LYS A 105 -0.61 -15.76 -9.75
N LYS A 106 0.21 -15.08 -8.95
CA LYS A 106 0.70 -15.58 -7.67
C LYS A 106 -0.17 -15.03 -6.53
N ASN A 107 -0.77 -15.92 -5.73
CA ASN A 107 -1.68 -15.54 -4.64
C ASN A 107 -1.06 -14.50 -3.67
N HIS A 108 0.20 -14.67 -3.27
CA HIS A 108 0.86 -13.71 -2.37
C HIS A 108 1.02 -12.29 -2.97
N ILE A 109 1.05 -12.15 -4.31
CA ILE A 109 1.08 -10.84 -4.96
C ILE A 109 -0.31 -10.21 -4.95
N LEU A 110 -1.36 -11.01 -5.17
CA LEU A 110 -2.74 -10.53 -5.06
C LEU A 110 -3.02 -10.04 -3.64
N ASP A 111 -2.64 -10.85 -2.65
CA ASP A 111 -2.76 -10.52 -1.23
C ASP A 111 -2.03 -9.22 -0.90
N PHE A 112 -0.82 -9.06 -1.43
CA PHE A 112 -0.05 -7.82 -1.29
C PHE A 112 -0.81 -6.60 -1.85
N PHE A 113 -1.42 -6.69 -3.04
CA PHE A 113 -2.20 -5.58 -3.59
C PHE A 113 -3.56 -5.36 -2.88
N GLN A 114 -4.14 -6.37 -2.23
CA GLN A 114 -5.35 -6.20 -1.39
C GLN A 114 -5.09 -5.36 -0.12
N LEU A 115 -3.82 -5.17 0.26
CA LEU A 115 -3.44 -4.29 1.36
C LEU A 115 -3.42 -2.80 0.97
N PHE A 116 -3.48 -2.49 -0.33
CA PHE A 116 -3.46 -1.11 -0.83
C PHE A 116 -4.79 -0.40 -0.55
N GLN A 117 -4.73 0.94 -0.53
CA GLN A 117 -5.85 1.83 -0.29
C GLN A 117 -5.82 2.98 -1.29
N PHE A 118 -6.96 3.64 -1.49
CA PHE A 118 -7.02 4.88 -2.26
C PHE A 118 -6.77 6.08 -1.36
N ASP A 119 -5.95 7.02 -1.83
CA ASP A 119 -5.87 8.35 -1.23
C ASP A 119 -6.95 9.29 -1.78
N ILE A 120 -7.01 10.51 -1.25
CA ILE A 120 -7.96 11.54 -1.68
C ILE A 120 -7.78 12.00 -3.14
N ASN A 121 -6.63 11.71 -3.74
CA ASN A 121 -6.29 12.08 -5.11
C ASN A 121 -6.49 10.90 -6.08
N GLY A 122 -7.09 9.80 -5.61
CA GLY A 122 -7.32 8.58 -6.38
C GLY A 122 -6.06 7.75 -6.62
N ASN A 123 -4.96 8.00 -5.91
CA ASN A 123 -3.76 7.15 -6.01
C ASN A 123 -3.95 5.88 -5.18
N PHE A 124 -3.67 4.73 -5.78
CA PHE A 124 -3.69 3.44 -5.10
C PHE A 124 -2.33 3.16 -4.46
N PHE A 125 -2.27 3.10 -3.13
CA PHE A 125 -1.02 3.10 -2.40
C PHE A 125 -1.03 2.19 -1.16
N ILE A 126 0.16 1.84 -0.69
CA ILE A 126 0.40 1.16 0.58
C ILE A 126 1.49 1.85 1.36
N LYS A 127 1.35 1.93 2.69
CA LYS A 127 2.38 2.51 3.54
C LYS A 127 3.46 1.48 3.86
N LYS A 128 4.72 1.91 3.76
CA LYS A 128 5.90 1.08 4.04
C LYS A 128 5.85 0.48 5.45
N ILE A 129 5.31 1.24 6.40
CA ILE A 129 5.21 0.87 7.82
C ILE A 129 4.28 -0.32 8.10
N ILE A 130 3.38 -0.65 7.16
CA ILE A 130 2.39 -1.73 7.33
C ILE A 130 2.98 -3.07 6.86
N LEU A 131 4.03 -3.02 6.03
CA LEU A 131 4.60 -4.19 5.37
C LEU A 131 5.44 -5.03 6.33
N ASN A 132 5.27 -6.34 6.26
CA ASN A 132 6.26 -7.28 6.79
C ASN A 132 7.49 -7.38 5.87
N ASP A 133 8.52 -8.11 6.30
CA ASP A 133 9.79 -8.23 5.54
C ASP A 133 9.61 -8.81 4.13
N GLN A 134 8.70 -9.78 3.99
CA GLN A 134 8.42 -10.42 2.71
C GLN A 134 7.68 -9.47 1.77
N GLU A 135 6.65 -8.77 2.25
CA GLU A 135 5.91 -7.76 1.49
C GLU A 135 6.79 -6.56 1.13
N ALA A 136 7.69 -6.14 2.02
CA ALA A 136 8.67 -5.09 1.74
C ALA A 136 9.65 -5.52 0.65
N LYS A 137 10.03 -6.81 0.60
CA LYS A 137 10.82 -7.37 -0.50
C LYS A 137 10.04 -7.36 -1.81
N THR A 138 8.79 -7.83 -1.81
CA THR A 138 7.90 -7.76 -2.98
C THR A 138 7.72 -6.32 -3.48
N ALA A 139 7.50 -5.35 -2.58
CA ALA A 139 7.36 -3.95 -2.96
C ALA A 139 8.63 -3.42 -3.64
N ARG A 140 9.82 -3.75 -3.12
CA ARG A 140 11.10 -3.38 -3.76
C ARG A 140 11.25 -4.00 -5.14
N GLU A 141 10.86 -5.26 -5.31
CA GLU A 141 10.87 -5.93 -6.62
C GLU A 141 9.93 -5.24 -7.61
N LEU A 142 8.74 -4.82 -7.18
CA LEU A 142 7.79 -4.09 -8.04
C LEU A 142 8.26 -2.67 -8.37
N VAL A 143 8.97 -2.00 -7.45
CA VAL A 143 9.65 -0.73 -7.74
C VAL A 143 10.75 -0.94 -8.79
N ASP A 144 11.48 -2.05 -8.70
CA ASP A 144 12.48 -2.48 -9.67
C ASP A 144 11.90 -2.70 -11.08
N PHE A 145 10.58 -2.73 -11.28
CA PHE A 145 9.95 -2.81 -12.61
C PHE A 145 9.12 -1.58 -12.98
N GLU A 146 9.28 -0.47 -12.25
CA GLU A 146 8.47 0.74 -12.42
C GLU A 146 6.96 0.49 -12.27
N ILE A 147 6.55 -0.63 -11.64
CA ILE A 147 5.15 -0.95 -11.33
C ILE A 147 4.71 -0.11 -10.13
N LEU A 148 5.57 -0.02 -9.12
CA LEU A 148 5.37 0.85 -7.97
C LEU A 148 6.37 2.02 -8.01
N SER A 149 5.92 3.18 -7.56
CA SER A 149 6.77 4.31 -7.21
C SER A 149 6.97 4.34 -5.70
N SER A 150 8.22 4.43 -5.26
CA SER A 150 8.57 4.63 -3.84
C SER A 150 8.53 6.11 -3.51
N CYS A 151 7.57 6.52 -2.68
CA CYS A 151 7.50 7.84 -2.05
C CYS A 151 7.94 7.69 -0.58
N ASN A 152 8.38 8.78 0.08
CA ASN A 152 8.96 8.77 1.43
C ASN A 152 8.45 7.62 2.33
N GLU A 153 7.15 7.61 2.63
CA GLU A 153 6.50 6.65 3.54
C GLU A 153 5.61 5.60 2.86
N SER A 154 5.53 5.56 1.53
CA SER A 154 4.57 4.73 0.81
C SER A 154 5.09 4.20 -0.52
N TYR A 155 4.47 3.12 -0.99
CA TYR A 155 4.54 2.70 -2.38
C TYR A 155 3.23 3.04 -3.07
N VAL A 156 3.30 3.57 -4.28
CA VAL A 156 2.14 3.99 -5.08
C VAL A 156 2.14 3.21 -6.38
N LEU A 157 1.02 2.61 -6.75
CA LEU A 157 0.87 1.92 -8.04
C LEU A 157 0.84 2.93 -9.19
N ASP A 158 1.55 2.61 -10.27
CA ASP A 158 1.45 3.39 -11.52
C ASP A 158 0.00 3.41 -12.01
N LYS A 159 -0.53 4.61 -12.28
CA LYS A 159 -1.94 4.80 -12.65
C LYS A 159 -2.35 4.03 -13.90
N ASN A 160 -1.43 3.80 -14.84
CA ASN A 160 -1.73 3.06 -16.07
C ASN A 160 -1.93 1.56 -15.82
N LEU A 161 -1.50 1.06 -14.66
CA LEU A 161 -1.64 -0.34 -14.27
C LEU A 161 -2.83 -0.56 -13.33
N LEU A 162 -3.50 0.50 -12.88
CA LEU A 162 -4.56 0.47 -11.87
C LEU A 162 -5.71 -0.46 -12.27
N ASP A 163 -6.33 -0.23 -13.43
CA ASP A 163 -7.49 -1.01 -13.87
C ASP A 163 -7.15 -2.49 -13.98
N LYS A 164 -5.94 -2.82 -14.44
CA LYS A 164 -5.48 -4.20 -14.57
C LYS A 164 -5.36 -4.88 -13.21
N VAL A 165 -4.77 -4.21 -12.23
CA VAL A 165 -4.64 -4.73 -10.85
C VAL A 165 -6.02 -4.89 -10.20
N LEU A 166 -6.87 -3.86 -10.28
CA LEU A 166 -8.21 -3.88 -9.69
C LEU A 166 -9.09 -4.98 -10.29
N ASN A 167 -9.07 -5.16 -11.61
CA ASN A 167 -9.86 -6.21 -12.27
C ASN A 167 -9.51 -7.60 -11.73
N VAL A 168 -8.23 -7.88 -11.51
CA VAL A 168 -7.81 -9.17 -10.96
C VAL A 168 -8.17 -9.30 -9.48
N ILE A 169 -7.97 -8.25 -8.67
CA ILE A 169 -8.36 -8.24 -7.25
C ILE A 169 -9.86 -8.49 -7.09
N ASN A 170 -10.68 -7.73 -7.83
CA ASN A 170 -12.12 -7.82 -7.77
C ASN A 170 -12.64 -9.18 -8.26
N ALA A 171 -11.99 -9.77 -9.28
CA ALA A 171 -12.31 -11.13 -9.72
C ALA A 171 -11.89 -12.21 -8.71
N SER A 172 -10.83 -11.95 -7.93
CA SER A 172 -10.32 -12.92 -6.95
C SER A 172 -11.09 -12.97 -5.63
N GLY A 173 -11.84 -11.91 -5.28
CA GLY A 173 -12.54 -11.80 -4.00
C GLY A 173 -11.59 -11.74 -2.79
N ILE A 174 -12.00 -11.06 -1.71
CA ILE A 174 -11.35 -11.22 -0.40
C ILE A 174 -12.05 -12.37 0.31
N SER A 175 -11.30 -13.39 0.75
CA SER A 175 -11.87 -14.44 1.58
C SER A 175 -12.28 -13.88 2.94
N GLU A 176 -13.35 -14.43 3.52
CA GLU A 176 -13.83 -14.06 4.86
C GLU A 176 -12.71 -14.15 5.91
N GLU A 177 -11.91 -15.20 5.87
CA GLU A 177 -10.77 -15.42 6.76
C GLU A 177 -9.75 -14.27 6.72
N LYS A 178 -9.38 -13.80 5.52
CA LYS A 178 -8.44 -12.67 5.35
C LYS A 178 -9.03 -11.34 5.81
N LEU A 179 -10.33 -11.14 5.62
CA LEU A 179 -11.02 -9.97 6.15
C LEU A 179 -10.99 -9.99 7.69
N CYS A 180 -11.26 -11.14 8.30
CA CYS A 180 -11.19 -11.34 9.74
C CYS A 180 -9.78 -11.05 10.29
N GLU A 181 -8.73 -11.61 9.69
CA GLU A 181 -7.33 -11.35 10.08
C GLU A 181 -6.99 -9.85 10.07
N LYS A 182 -7.44 -9.14 9.03
CA LYS A 182 -7.22 -7.69 8.90
C LYS A 182 -7.95 -6.90 9.99
N LEU A 183 -9.20 -7.24 10.25
CA LEU A 183 -10.00 -6.61 11.30
C LEU A 183 -9.40 -6.87 12.69
N GLU A 184 -8.91 -8.08 12.94
CA GLU A 184 -8.23 -8.43 14.18
C GLU A 184 -6.95 -7.61 14.40
N LYS A 185 -6.12 -7.43 13.36
CA LYS A 185 -4.91 -6.61 13.45
C LYS A 185 -5.22 -5.15 13.78
N LEU A 186 -6.24 -4.57 13.13
CA LEU A 186 -6.70 -3.21 13.44
C LEU A 186 -7.21 -3.10 14.88
N ARG A 187 -7.97 -4.10 15.33
CA ARG A 187 -8.47 -4.17 16.71
C ARG A 187 -7.33 -4.22 17.73
N LYS A 188 -6.28 -5.02 17.48
CA LYS A 188 -5.10 -5.11 18.36
C LYS A 188 -4.37 -3.76 18.45
N ILE A 189 -4.18 -3.07 17.33
CA ILE A 189 -3.54 -1.74 17.31
C ILE A 189 -4.39 -0.70 18.07
N GLY A 190 -5.72 -0.74 17.90
CA GLY A 190 -6.64 0.11 18.66
C GLY A 190 -6.51 -0.12 20.17
N LEU A 191 -6.59 -1.39 20.59
CA LEU A 191 -6.45 -1.79 21.99
C LEU A 191 -5.12 -1.33 22.61
N ASP A 192 -4.02 -1.55 21.90
CA ASP A 192 -2.68 -1.15 22.34
C ASP A 192 -2.54 0.39 22.42
N GLY A 193 -3.24 1.11 21.54
CA GLY A 193 -3.38 2.58 21.64
C GLY A 193 -4.13 3.03 22.89
N GLU A 194 -5.27 2.42 23.20
CA GLU A 194 -6.05 2.72 24.42
C GLU A 194 -5.23 2.46 25.69
N GLN A 195 -4.51 1.32 25.74
CA GLN A 195 -3.64 0.97 26.87
C GLN A 195 -2.49 1.97 27.03
N TRP A 196 -1.87 2.39 25.93
CA TRP A 196 -0.84 3.43 25.95
C TRP A 196 -1.38 4.74 26.53
N VAL A 197 -2.60 5.16 26.15
CA VAL A 197 -3.24 6.37 26.69
C VAL A 197 -3.53 6.25 28.20
N VAL A 198 -3.94 5.08 28.68
CA VAL A 198 -4.11 4.85 30.12
C VAL A 198 -2.78 5.07 30.86
N GLN A 199 -1.68 4.53 30.36
CA GLN A 199 -0.37 4.75 30.98
C GLN A 199 0.04 6.21 30.91
N PHE A 200 -0.14 6.86 29.76
CA PHE A 200 0.14 8.29 29.60
C PHE A 200 -0.61 9.15 30.62
N GLU A 201 -1.91 8.91 30.82
CA GLU A 201 -2.71 9.68 31.78
C GLU A 201 -2.32 9.41 33.24
N LYS A 202 -1.92 8.18 33.57
CA LYS A 202 -1.37 7.87 34.90
C LYS A 202 -0.11 8.68 35.19
N HIS A 203 0.84 8.70 34.24
CA HIS A 203 2.07 9.49 34.38
C HIS A 203 1.75 10.99 34.47
N ARG A 204 0.84 11.51 33.63
CA ARG A 204 0.41 12.90 33.68
C ARG A 204 -0.17 13.29 35.05
N LEU A 205 -0.93 12.40 35.69
CA LEU A 205 -1.52 12.66 37.00
C LEU A 205 -0.48 12.55 38.12
N GLU A 206 0.44 11.58 38.05
CA GLU A 206 1.57 11.47 38.98
C GLU A 206 2.46 12.73 38.93
N ASP A 207 2.80 13.21 37.73
CA ASP A 207 3.62 14.41 37.54
C ASP A 207 2.94 15.68 38.10
N LYS A 208 1.60 15.77 37.97
CA LYS A 208 0.83 16.94 38.41
C LYS A 208 0.44 16.86 39.90
N TYR A 209 0.25 15.66 40.43
CA TYR A 209 -0.22 15.39 41.79
C TYR A 209 0.60 14.23 42.41
N PRO A 210 1.90 14.44 42.66
CA PRO A 210 2.78 13.37 43.12
C PRO A 210 2.30 12.79 44.45
N GLY A 211 2.27 11.44 44.53
CA GLY A 211 1.85 10.73 45.74
C GLY A 211 0.36 10.82 46.09
N CYS A 212 -0.49 11.34 45.20
CA CYS A 212 -1.93 11.38 45.39
C CYS A 212 -2.62 10.25 44.61
N GLU A 213 -3.66 9.64 45.20
CA GLU A 213 -4.44 8.62 44.51
C GLU A 213 -5.21 9.22 43.33
N SER A 214 -4.96 8.69 42.13
CA SER A 214 -5.68 9.03 40.92
C SER A 214 -6.26 7.79 40.24
N ARG A 215 -7.34 7.95 39.47
CA ARG A 215 -8.02 6.83 38.82
C ARG A 215 -8.03 7.01 37.31
N VAL A 216 -7.35 6.13 36.61
CA VAL A 216 -7.35 6.06 35.14
C VAL A 216 -7.73 4.66 34.70
N GLU A 217 -8.81 4.54 33.93
CA GLU A 217 -9.40 3.27 33.52
C GLU A 217 -9.81 3.28 32.05
N ARG A 218 -9.55 2.16 31.36
CA ARG A 218 -10.10 1.88 30.03
C ARG A 218 -11.52 1.34 30.19
N VAL A 219 -12.50 2.07 29.69
CA VAL A 219 -13.93 1.76 29.85
C VAL A 219 -14.58 1.19 28.59
N SER A 220 -13.94 1.37 27.42
CA SER A 220 -14.34 0.81 26.13
C SER A 220 -14.59 -0.70 26.16
N GLU A 221 -13.83 -1.43 26.99
CA GLU A 221 -13.99 -2.88 27.19
C GLU A 221 -15.32 -3.27 27.83
N LYS A 222 -15.82 -2.40 28.72
CA LYS A 222 -16.98 -2.71 29.57
C LYS A 222 -18.27 -2.18 29.00
N ASN A 223 -18.23 -1.02 28.34
CA ASN A 223 -19.43 -0.37 27.82
C ASN A 223 -19.14 0.62 26.69
N VAL A 224 -19.31 0.16 25.45
CA VAL A 224 -19.18 0.97 24.23
C VAL A 224 -20.20 2.12 24.17
N ALA A 225 -21.36 1.99 24.83
CA ALA A 225 -22.40 3.03 24.82
C ALA A 225 -22.01 4.31 25.59
N LEU A 226 -20.92 4.28 26.36
CA LEU A 226 -20.38 5.46 27.04
C LEU A 226 -19.91 6.53 26.04
N GLY A 227 -19.43 6.11 24.87
CA GLY A 227 -18.97 6.98 23.78
C GLY A 227 -17.64 7.69 24.07
N TYR A 228 -16.75 7.02 24.81
CA TYR A 228 -15.34 7.35 25.01
C TYR A 228 -14.59 6.09 25.49
N ASP A 229 -13.26 6.05 25.33
CA ASP A 229 -12.45 4.86 25.59
C ASP A 229 -11.80 4.84 26.98
N VAL A 230 -11.34 5.98 27.47
CA VAL A 230 -10.59 6.10 28.72
C VAL A 230 -11.25 7.15 29.63
N HIS A 231 -11.42 6.80 30.91
CA HIS A 231 -11.85 7.72 31.96
C HIS A 231 -10.66 8.03 32.88
N SER A 232 -10.33 9.31 33.03
CA SER A 232 -9.21 9.79 33.85
C SER A 232 -9.72 10.80 34.88
N ILE A 233 -9.59 10.48 36.17
CA ILE A 233 -10.05 11.29 37.29
C ILE A 233 -8.85 11.72 38.12
N ALA A 234 -8.62 13.03 38.17
CA ALA A 234 -7.57 13.62 38.99
C ALA A 234 -7.95 13.65 40.49
N PRO A 235 -6.97 13.74 41.40
CA PRO A 235 -7.23 13.95 42.83
C PRO A 235 -8.08 15.19 43.14
N SER A 236 -7.97 16.22 42.29
CA SER A 236 -8.81 17.43 42.38
C SER A 236 -10.25 17.25 41.86
N LEU A 237 -10.67 16.00 41.56
CA LEU A 237 -11.93 15.64 40.93
C LEU A 237 -12.12 16.23 39.52
N GLU A 238 -11.04 16.63 38.85
CA GLU A 238 -11.05 16.97 37.42
C GLU A 238 -11.19 15.67 36.62
N GLU A 239 -12.30 15.52 35.89
CA GLU A 239 -12.55 14.37 35.03
C GLU A 239 -12.19 14.65 33.57
N ARG A 240 -11.62 13.64 32.91
CA ARG A 240 -11.42 13.59 31.45
C ARG A 240 -12.04 12.33 30.87
N PHE A 241 -12.98 12.52 29.96
CA PHE A 241 -13.58 11.51 29.09
C PHE A 241 -12.80 11.52 27.78
N ILE A 242 -12.02 10.47 27.51
CA ILE A 242 -11.02 10.48 26.45
C ILE A 242 -11.40 9.47 25.37
N GLU A 243 -11.59 9.96 24.15
CA GLU A 243 -11.69 9.17 22.93
C GLU A 243 -10.29 8.99 22.30
N VAL A 244 -9.92 7.77 21.94
CA VAL A 244 -8.58 7.43 21.43
C VAL A 244 -8.66 7.01 19.96
N LYS A 245 -7.93 7.70 19.09
CA LYS A 245 -7.85 7.36 17.66
C LYS A 245 -6.41 7.04 17.27
N THR A 246 -6.19 5.81 16.82
CA THR A 246 -4.91 5.37 16.25
C THR A 246 -4.89 5.59 14.74
N CYS A 247 -3.88 6.31 14.27
CA CYS A 247 -3.64 6.56 12.86
C CYS A 247 -2.31 5.90 12.46
N SER A 248 -2.33 4.87 11.63
CA SER A 248 -1.10 4.19 11.14
C SER A 248 -0.29 5.04 10.13
N THR A 249 -0.53 6.35 10.08
CA THR A 249 -0.42 7.22 8.92
C THR A 249 0.04 8.61 9.35
N ASN A 250 1.04 9.23 8.69
CA ASN A 250 1.41 10.63 8.95
C ASN A 250 0.29 11.63 8.59
N LYS A 251 -0.70 11.23 7.78
CA LYS A 251 -1.94 11.99 7.58
C LYS A 251 -2.97 11.54 8.61
N ILE A 252 -3.43 12.48 9.42
CA ILE A 252 -4.43 12.24 10.46
C ILE A 252 -5.79 12.07 9.77
N THR A 253 -6.30 10.84 9.78
CA THR A 253 -7.64 10.50 9.28
C THR A 253 -8.18 9.38 10.15
N PHE A 254 -9.35 9.62 10.73
CA PHE A 254 -10.01 8.72 11.66
C PHE A 254 -11.52 8.94 11.57
N TYR A 255 -12.28 7.98 12.09
CA TYR A 255 -13.74 8.06 12.14
C TYR A 255 -14.17 8.45 13.54
N LEU A 256 -15.19 9.32 13.63
CA LEU A 256 -15.92 9.59 14.85
C LEU A 256 -17.34 9.07 14.71
N SER A 257 -17.82 8.32 15.70
CA SER A 257 -19.20 7.88 15.73
C SER A 257 -20.14 9.04 16.12
N ASN A 258 -21.41 8.94 15.75
CA ASN A 258 -22.42 9.91 16.18
C ASN A 258 -22.54 9.96 17.73
N ASN A 259 -22.35 8.82 18.40
CA ASN A 259 -22.35 8.78 19.86
C ASN A 259 -21.16 9.57 20.43
N GLU A 260 -19.94 9.37 19.93
CA GLU A 260 -18.75 10.12 20.34
C GLU A 260 -18.94 11.64 20.15
N ILE A 261 -19.49 12.06 19.01
CA ILE A 261 -19.78 13.48 18.75
C ILE A 261 -20.76 14.01 19.79
N LYS A 262 -21.90 13.35 20.00
CA LYS A 262 -22.92 13.77 20.99
C LYS A 262 -22.36 13.82 22.41
N LYS A 263 -21.51 12.86 22.79
CA LYS A 263 -20.86 12.83 24.12
C LYS A 263 -19.85 13.96 24.25
N SER A 264 -19.11 14.28 23.20
CA SER A 264 -18.19 15.41 23.20
C SER A 264 -18.89 16.76 23.34
N GLU A 265 -20.08 16.91 22.74
CA GLU A 265 -20.93 18.09 22.96
C GLU A 265 -21.46 18.15 24.40
N LYS A 266 -21.89 17.00 24.94
CA LYS A 266 -22.43 16.89 26.30
C LYS A 266 -21.39 17.20 27.39
N TYR A 267 -20.20 16.63 27.28
CA TYR A 267 -19.15 16.74 28.30
C TYR A 267 -18.20 17.91 28.08
N GLY A 268 -18.22 18.54 26.89
CA GLY A 268 -17.54 19.80 26.61
C GLY A 268 -16.04 19.76 26.94
N ASN A 269 -15.61 20.63 27.86
CA ASN A 269 -14.18 20.75 28.24
C ASN A 269 -13.64 19.56 29.03
N SER A 270 -14.51 18.70 29.56
CA SER A 270 -14.11 17.42 30.16
C SER A 270 -13.95 16.32 29.11
N TYR A 271 -14.37 16.54 27.86
CA TYR A 271 -14.17 15.59 26.77
C TYR A 271 -12.89 15.90 25.98
N TRP A 272 -12.12 14.86 25.70
CA TRP A 272 -10.84 14.95 25.02
C TRP A 272 -10.76 13.94 23.89
N LEU A 273 -10.15 14.35 22.79
CA LEU A 273 -9.79 13.48 21.67
C LEU A 273 -8.28 13.35 21.61
N TYR A 274 -7.79 12.13 21.79
CA TYR A 274 -6.38 11.76 21.80
C TYR A 274 -6.04 11.02 20.51
N ILE A 275 -5.14 11.58 19.70
CA ILE A 275 -4.81 11.07 18.36
C ILE A 275 -3.37 10.58 18.38
N LEU A 276 -3.18 9.29 18.14
CA LEU A 276 -1.90 8.59 18.14
C LEU A 276 -1.46 8.34 16.69
N VAL A 277 -0.44 9.07 16.22
CA VAL A 277 0.05 8.98 14.84
C VAL A 277 1.26 8.05 14.77
N GLY A 278 1.25 7.15 13.78
CA GLY A 278 2.32 6.16 13.59
C GLY A 278 2.34 5.04 14.64
N LYS A 279 1.30 4.91 15.47
CA LYS A 279 1.15 3.83 16.46
C LYS A 279 1.14 2.46 15.76
N GLN A 280 2.00 1.57 16.23
CA GLN A 280 2.04 0.15 15.87
C GLN A 280 1.85 -0.69 17.13
N GLU A 281 1.56 -1.98 16.96
CA GLU A 281 1.54 -2.94 18.06
C GLU A 281 2.89 -2.95 18.79
N SER A 282 2.84 -2.81 20.11
CA SER A 282 4.00 -2.82 21.03
C SER A 282 5.05 -1.72 20.76
N LYS A 283 4.69 -0.66 20.04
CA LYS A 283 5.57 0.51 19.82
C LYS A 283 4.86 1.80 20.21
N ASP A 284 5.61 2.76 20.71
CA ASP A 284 5.10 4.09 21.01
C ASP A 284 4.62 4.82 19.73
N PRO A 285 3.63 5.73 19.84
CA PRO A 285 3.25 6.60 18.74
C PRO A 285 4.42 7.51 18.34
N LYS A 286 4.54 7.82 17.04
CA LYS A 286 5.53 8.79 16.53
C LYS A 286 5.15 10.22 16.93
N ASP A 287 3.87 10.56 16.77
CA ASP A 287 3.32 11.84 17.22
C ASP A 287 2.05 11.61 18.03
N PHE A 288 1.76 12.54 18.94
CA PHE A 288 0.61 12.46 19.83
C PHE A 288 -0.05 13.83 19.97
N TYR A 289 -1.33 13.91 19.59
CA TYR A 289 -2.12 15.14 19.66
C TYR A 289 -3.28 14.98 20.63
N ARG A 290 -3.60 16.07 21.33
CA ARG A 290 -4.69 16.13 22.31
C ARG A 290 -5.57 17.33 21.99
N ILE A 291 -6.85 17.10 21.76
CA ILE A 291 -7.84 18.14 21.47
C ILE A 291 -8.87 18.14 22.60
N GLN A 292 -8.90 19.23 23.37
CA GLN A 292 -9.93 19.46 24.36
C GLN A 292 -11.20 19.96 23.66
N ASN A 293 -12.37 19.45 24.08
CA ASN A 293 -13.66 19.83 23.52
C ASN A 293 -13.68 19.73 21.98
N PRO A 294 -13.55 18.50 21.42
CA PRO A 294 -13.45 18.32 19.98
C PRO A 294 -14.69 18.83 19.25
N ALA A 295 -15.89 18.77 19.83
CA ALA A 295 -17.09 19.37 19.24
C ALA A 295 -16.92 20.88 18.96
N ARG A 296 -16.40 21.63 19.94
CA ARG A 296 -16.09 23.05 19.77
C ARG A 296 -14.98 23.26 18.75
N PHE A 297 -13.88 22.50 18.86
CA PHE A 297 -12.74 22.60 17.95
C PHE A 297 -13.15 22.38 16.48
N LEU A 298 -13.95 21.34 16.20
CA LEU A 298 -14.41 21.02 14.85
C LEU A 298 -15.28 22.15 14.27
N LYS A 299 -16.15 22.76 15.09
CA LYS A 299 -16.96 23.92 14.69
C LYS A 299 -16.10 25.16 14.41
N GLU A 300 -15.20 25.51 15.32
CA GLU A 300 -14.35 26.72 15.19
C GLU A 300 -13.36 26.63 14.02
N LYS A 301 -12.87 25.44 13.71
CA LYS A 301 -11.93 25.20 12.60
C LYS A 301 -12.63 24.92 11.27
N ASN A 302 -13.96 24.99 11.22
CA ASN A 302 -14.76 24.65 10.04
C ASN A 302 -14.37 23.29 9.42
N VAL A 303 -14.12 22.29 10.27
CA VAL A 303 -13.76 20.94 9.80
C VAL A 303 -15.00 20.27 9.23
N THR A 304 -14.93 19.88 7.96
CA THR A 304 -16.03 19.17 7.30
C THR A 304 -16.00 17.69 7.68
N LEU A 305 -17.06 17.20 8.32
CA LEU A 305 -17.28 15.77 8.54
C LEU A 305 -17.94 15.16 7.31
N GLN A 306 -17.32 14.14 6.72
CA GLN A 306 -17.92 13.37 5.64
C GLN A 306 -18.72 12.22 6.25
N PRO A 307 -20.01 12.05 5.92
CA PRO A 307 -20.79 10.93 6.41
C PRO A 307 -20.32 9.62 5.74
N VAL A 308 -20.15 8.57 6.56
CA VAL A 308 -19.59 7.28 6.11
C VAL A 308 -20.58 6.14 6.29
N LEU A 309 -21.43 6.20 7.31
CA LEU A 309 -22.43 5.18 7.61
C LEU A 309 -23.77 5.86 7.92
N PHE A 310 -24.84 5.32 7.34
CA PHE A 310 -26.21 5.74 7.58
C PHE A 310 -27.02 4.55 8.06
N GLU A 311 -27.79 4.75 9.13
CA GLU A 311 -28.81 3.81 9.56
C GLU A 311 -30.12 4.15 8.81
N VAL A 312 -30.74 3.15 8.21
CA VAL A 312 -32.02 3.29 7.50
C VAL A 312 -33.04 2.44 8.24
N THR A 313 -34.10 3.09 8.73
CA THR A 313 -35.23 2.43 9.38
C THR A 313 -36.46 2.66 8.52
N PHE A 314 -37.17 1.58 8.21
CA PHE A 314 -38.50 1.66 7.59
C PHE A 314 -39.54 1.49 8.68
N ASP A 315 -40.57 2.32 8.66
CA ASP A 315 -41.74 2.11 9.51
C ASP A 315 -42.52 0.90 9.01
N ASP A 316 -43.12 0.13 9.94
CA ASP A 316 -43.88 -1.06 9.62
C ASP A 316 -44.96 -0.75 8.57
N GLY A 317 -44.90 -1.47 7.44
CA GLY A 317 -45.80 -1.31 6.30
C GLY A 317 -45.29 -0.43 5.15
N MET A 318 -44.10 0.20 5.25
CA MET A 318 -43.48 0.94 4.13
C MET A 318 -42.87 0.03 3.06
N LEU A 319 -42.46 -1.18 3.42
CA LEU A 319 -41.95 -2.19 2.49
C LEU A 319 -43.09 -3.17 2.19
N LYS A 320 -43.87 -2.88 1.15
CA LYS A 320 -44.80 -3.84 0.52
C LYS A 320 -44.26 -4.28 -0.83
#